data_AF-A0A9X2YRA5-F1
#
_entry.id   AF-A0A9X2YRA5-F1
#
_cell.length_a   1.000
_cell.length_b   1.000
_cell.length_c   1.000
_cell.angle_alpha   90.00
_cell.angle_beta   90.00
_cell.angle_gamma   90.00
#
_symmetry.space_group_name_H-M   'P 1'
#
loop_
_entity.id
_entity.type
_entity.pdbx_description
1 polymer ?
#
loop_
_entity_poly.entity_id
_entity_poly.type
_entity_poly.pdbx_seq_one_letter_code
_entity_poly.pdbx_strand_id
1 'polypeptide(L)'
;MAVPRPEPHGPCDCGNADFTDGYCTVCGERRPEPDRDEVAVRGIVLVTDRGLHHTRNEDAAAAGVVPTDDGRFSFAVAVCDGVSTSVDAQTAATAAAQAGVAAMLDALAACRSGHGAAATGLAGAAATGLA
;
A
#
# COMPACT_ATOMS: atom_id res chain seq x y z
N MET A 1 5.12 -1.20 14.96
CA MET A 1 5.57 0.15 15.36
C MET A 1 5.22 1.05 14.21
N ALA A 2 4.09 1.75 14.29
CA ALA A 2 3.63 2.65 13.24
C ALA A 2 4.64 3.80 13.12
N VAL A 3 5.04 4.14 11.89
CA VAL A 3 5.89 5.30 11.61
C VAL A 3 4.98 6.53 11.69
N PRO A 4 5.12 7.41 12.71
CA PRO A 4 4.35 8.65 12.72
C PRO A 4 4.88 9.55 11.59
N ARG A 5 4.00 9.97 10.68
CA ARG A 5 4.32 11.05 9.72
C ARG A 5 3.85 12.39 10.29
N PRO A 6 4.70 13.43 10.34
CA PRO A 6 4.24 14.82 10.37
C PRO A 6 3.91 15.32 8.95
N GLU A 7 3.18 16.43 8.83
CA GLU A 7 2.89 17.26 7.62
C GLU A 7 1.50 17.06 6.92
N PRO A 8 0.98 18.10 6.23
CA PRO A 8 -0.23 18.82 6.62
C PRO A 8 -1.49 18.17 6.04
N HIS A 9 -2.51 18.00 6.88
CA HIS A 9 -3.86 17.82 6.36
C HIS A 9 -4.40 19.21 6.02
N GLY A 10 -5.42 19.25 5.17
CA GLY A 10 -6.16 20.49 4.95
C GLY A 10 -6.63 21.08 6.29
N PRO A 11 -7.02 22.37 6.30
CA PRO A 11 -7.57 22.97 7.50
C PRO A 11 -8.69 22.07 8.06
N CYS A 12 -8.82 22.05 9.38
CA CYS A 12 -9.98 21.51 10.06
C CYS A 12 -11.27 22.05 9.40
N ASP A 13 -12.39 21.35 9.51
CA ASP A 13 -13.68 21.80 8.95
C ASP A 13 -14.11 23.20 9.45
N CYS A 14 -13.56 23.65 10.59
CA CYS A 14 -13.73 25.03 11.09
C CYS A 14 -12.84 26.08 10.39
N GLY A 15 -12.01 25.69 9.41
CA GLY A 15 -11.07 26.52 8.66
C GLY A 15 -9.69 26.69 9.30
N ASN A 16 -9.45 26.17 10.51
CA ASN A 16 -8.17 26.30 11.21
C ASN A 16 -7.12 25.29 10.74
N ALA A 17 -5.89 25.74 10.52
CA ALA A 17 -4.77 24.86 10.11
C ALA A 17 -3.93 24.37 11.30
N ASP A 18 -4.09 24.95 12.49
CA ASP A 18 -3.26 24.66 13.64
C ASP A 18 -3.80 23.49 14.46
N PHE A 19 -2.94 22.50 14.71
CA PHE A 19 -3.27 21.33 15.53
C PHE A 19 -2.23 21.14 16.65
N THR A 20 -2.68 20.65 17.80
CA THR A 20 -1.85 20.22 18.93
C THR A 20 -2.32 18.83 19.36
N ASP A 21 -1.39 17.88 19.49
CA ASP A 21 -1.68 16.47 19.83
C ASP A 21 -2.77 15.82 18.96
N GLY A 22 -2.88 16.25 17.70
CA GLY A 22 -3.90 15.75 16.78
C GLY A 22 -5.29 16.37 16.96
N TYR A 23 -5.43 17.45 17.72
CA TYR A 23 -6.68 18.18 17.89
C TYR A 23 -6.53 19.63 17.40
N CYS A 24 -7.57 20.15 16.74
CA CYS A 24 -7.63 21.53 16.28
C CYS A 24 -7.53 22.48 17.47
N THR A 25 -6.61 23.45 17.42
CA THR A 25 -6.41 24.42 18.52
C THR A 25 -7.58 25.38 18.71
N VAL A 26 -8.50 25.46 17.74
CA VAL A 26 -9.65 26.37 17.75
C VAL A 26 -10.95 25.67 18.14
N CYS A 27 -11.34 24.61 17.45
CA CYS A 27 -12.63 23.93 17.69
C CYS A 27 -12.52 22.66 18.54
N GLY A 28 -11.31 22.15 18.81
CA GLY A 28 -11.10 20.92 19.56
C GLY A 28 -11.44 19.63 18.79
N GLU A 29 -11.84 19.72 17.52
CA GLU A 29 -12.08 18.53 16.70
C GLU A 29 -10.78 17.76 16.44
N ARG A 30 -10.90 16.42 16.43
CA ARG A 30 -9.76 15.56 16.11
C ARG A 30 -9.40 15.75 14.64
N ARG A 31 -8.11 15.87 14.37
CA ARG A 31 -7.54 15.90 13.02
C ARG A 31 -8.07 14.70 12.24
N PRO A 32 -8.65 14.90 11.04
CA PRO A 32 -9.10 13.80 10.20
C PRO A 32 -7.96 12.81 10.00
N GLU A 33 -8.22 11.51 10.15
CA GLU A 33 -7.21 10.52 9.84
C GLU A 33 -6.85 10.60 8.35
N PRO A 34 -5.55 10.55 8.00
CA PRO A 34 -5.17 10.44 6.60
C PRO A 34 -5.81 9.19 6.02
N ASP A 35 -6.34 9.32 4.81
CA ASP A 35 -6.81 8.18 4.02
C ASP A 35 -5.59 7.32 3.68
N ARG A 36 -5.35 6.32 4.54
CA ARG A 36 -4.12 5.53 4.68
C ARG A 36 -4.50 4.06 4.73
N ASP A 37 -3.79 3.25 3.95
CA ASP A 37 -3.78 1.81 4.12
C ASP A 37 -2.49 1.34 4.79
N GLU A 38 -2.59 0.39 5.71
CA GLU A 38 -1.45 -0.21 6.42
C GLU A 38 -1.55 -1.74 6.39
N VAL A 39 -0.44 -2.40 6.01
CA VAL A 39 -0.31 -3.86 6.05
C VAL A 39 1.02 -4.23 6.68
N ALA A 40 1.00 -5.16 7.64
CA ALA A 40 2.22 -5.66 8.28
C ALA A 40 2.40 -7.17 8.02
N VAL A 41 3.56 -7.54 7.48
CA VAL A 41 3.93 -8.93 7.17
C VAL A 41 5.36 -9.22 7.63
N ARG A 42 5.50 -10.03 8.69
CA ARG A 42 6.79 -10.54 9.22
C ARG A 42 8.00 -9.60 9.05
N GLY A 43 7.97 -8.44 9.69
CA GLY A 43 9.08 -7.47 9.67
C GLY A 43 9.03 -6.45 8.53
N ILE A 44 8.03 -6.54 7.65
CA ILE A 44 7.70 -5.53 6.64
C ILE A 44 6.44 -4.80 7.10
N VAL A 45 6.45 -3.47 6.99
CA VAL A 45 5.26 -2.62 7.13
C VAL A 45 5.10 -1.86 5.83
N LEU A 46 3.95 -2.02 5.19
CA LEU A 46 3.54 -1.29 4.00
C LEU A 46 2.55 -0.23 4.44
N VAL A 47 2.77 0.99 3.95
CA VAL A 47 1.93 2.14 4.27
C VAL A 47 1.73 2.91 2.98
N THR A 48 0.48 3.06 2.54
CA THR A 48 0.10 3.94 1.42
C THR A 48 -0.75 5.08 1.97
N ASP A 49 -0.61 6.26 1.38
CA ASP A 49 -1.28 7.49 1.80
C ASP A 49 -1.94 8.10 0.55
N ARG A 50 -3.12 8.69 0.71
CA ARG A 50 -3.70 9.55 -0.32
C ARG A 50 -2.75 10.68 -0.74
N GLY A 51 -2.51 10.79 -2.05
CA GLY A 51 -1.76 11.90 -2.63
C GLY A 51 -2.43 13.26 -2.41
N LEU A 52 -1.63 14.34 -2.40
CA LEU A 52 -2.10 15.70 -2.06
C LEU A 52 -3.26 16.20 -2.93
N HIS A 53 -3.31 15.78 -4.18
CA HIS A 53 -4.29 16.22 -5.18
C HIS A 53 -5.44 15.23 -5.40
N HIS A 54 -5.41 14.05 -4.77
CA HIS A 54 -6.41 13.01 -4.95
C HIS A 54 -7.45 13.10 -3.82
N THR A 55 -8.70 12.76 -4.11
CA THR A 55 -9.78 12.76 -3.11
C THR A 55 -9.81 11.51 -2.24
N ARG A 56 -9.14 10.44 -2.69
CA ARG A 56 -8.98 9.16 -2.00
C ARG A 56 -7.59 8.57 -2.26
N ASN A 57 -7.16 7.62 -1.44
CA ASN A 57 -6.01 6.78 -1.72
C ASN A 57 -6.30 5.92 -2.96
N GLU A 58 -5.41 6.00 -3.94
CA GLU A 58 -5.48 5.20 -5.18
C GLU A 58 -4.30 4.21 -5.26
N ASP A 59 -3.40 4.26 -4.27
CA ASP A 59 -2.25 3.37 -4.16
C ASP A 59 -2.61 2.13 -3.33
N ALA A 60 -2.16 0.97 -3.81
CA ALA A 60 -2.27 -0.28 -3.08
C ALA A 60 -0.92 -0.97 -2.95
N ALA A 61 -0.72 -1.64 -1.83
CA ALA A 61 0.47 -2.44 -1.59
C ALA A 61 0.11 -3.78 -0.95
N ALA A 62 0.84 -4.82 -1.34
CA ALA A 62 0.73 -6.15 -0.76
C ALA A 62 2.12 -6.70 -0.46
N ALA A 63 2.22 -7.55 0.57
CA ALA A 63 3.44 -8.27 0.91
C ALA A 63 3.12 -9.71 1.27
N GLY A 64 4.12 -10.57 1.10
CA GLY A 64 4.05 -11.98 1.43
C GLY A 64 5.43 -12.52 1.77
N VAL A 65 5.44 -13.72 2.35
CA VAL A 65 6.65 -14.39 2.79
C VAL A 65 6.55 -15.89 2.55
N VAL A 66 7.62 -16.48 2.05
CA VAL A 66 7.75 -17.93 1.83
C VAL A 66 9.05 -18.43 2.46
N PRO A 67 9.02 -19.55 3.21
CA PRO A 67 10.25 -20.18 3.70
C PRO A 67 11.07 -20.75 2.53
N THR A 68 12.38 -20.75 2.67
CA THR A 68 13.31 -21.38 1.72
C THR A 68 13.96 -22.62 2.33
N ASP A 69 14.44 -23.54 1.50
CA ASP A 69 15.01 -24.83 1.93
C ASP A 69 16.24 -24.70 2.85
N ASP A 70 16.91 -23.55 2.80
CA ASP A 70 18.06 -23.18 3.64
C ASP A 70 17.66 -22.61 5.02
N GLY A 71 16.38 -22.68 5.37
CA GLY A 71 15.82 -22.17 6.63
C GLY A 71 15.69 -20.65 6.70
N ARG A 72 15.90 -19.94 5.58
CA ARG A 72 15.65 -18.49 5.46
C ARG A 72 14.21 -18.22 5.00
N PHE A 73 13.89 -16.95 4.84
CA PHE A 73 12.63 -16.48 4.29
C PHE A 73 12.90 -15.61 3.06
N SER A 74 12.12 -15.80 2.01
CA SER A 74 12.03 -14.87 0.89
C SER A 74 10.77 -14.03 1.03
N PHE A 75 10.89 -12.74 0.74
CA PHE A 75 9.80 -11.79 0.81
C PHE A 75 9.41 -11.35 -0.60
N ALA A 76 8.10 -11.22 -0.81
CA ALA A 76 7.52 -10.67 -2.02
C ALA A 76 6.75 -9.40 -1.64
N VAL A 77 6.96 -8.32 -2.38
CA VAL A 77 6.27 -7.04 -2.15
C VAL A 77 5.87 -6.48 -3.51
N ALA A 78 4.61 -6.10 -3.66
CA ALA A 78 4.11 -5.36 -4.81
C ALA A 78 3.50 -4.04 -4.34
N VAL A 79 3.77 -2.98 -5.08
CA VAL A 79 3.12 -1.67 -4.94
C VAL A 79 2.54 -1.33 -6.30
N CYS A 80 1.27 -0.95 -6.33
CA CYS A 80 0.55 -0.55 -7.51
C CYS A 80 0.01 0.86 -7.32
N ASP A 81 0.40 1.76 -8.22
CA ASP A 81 -0.11 3.12 -8.34
C ASP A 81 -1.40 3.09 -9.18
N GLY A 82 -2.51 3.50 -8.59
CA GLY A 82 -3.79 3.57 -9.27
C GLY A 82 -3.82 4.72 -10.27
N VAL A 83 -4.21 4.42 -11.51
CA VAL A 83 -4.40 5.48 -12.51
C VAL A 83 -5.69 6.24 -12.24
N SER A 84 -5.58 7.54 -11.94
CA SER A 84 -6.74 8.39 -11.58
C SER A 84 -7.79 8.56 -12.66
N THR A 85 -7.50 8.13 -13.90
CA THR A 85 -8.46 8.09 -15.00
C THR A 85 -9.42 6.90 -14.90
N SER A 86 -9.17 5.94 -14.01
CA SER A 86 -10.04 4.79 -13.78
C SER A 86 -11.09 5.09 -12.71
N VAL A 87 -12.34 4.68 -12.98
CA VAL A 87 -13.45 4.82 -12.01
C VAL A 87 -13.19 3.98 -10.75
N ASP A 88 -12.50 2.84 -10.90
CA ASP A 88 -12.22 1.86 -9.85
C ASP A 88 -10.71 1.69 -9.59
N ALA A 89 -9.94 2.79 -9.67
CA ALA A 89 -8.48 2.78 -9.55
C ALA A 89 -7.96 2.02 -8.32
N GLN A 90 -8.56 2.25 -7.15
CA GLN A 90 -8.15 1.59 -5.90
C GLN A 90 -8.42 0.08 -5.91
N THR A 91 -9.57 -0.35 -6.44
CA THR A 91 -9.91 -1.76 -6.58
C THR A 91 -8.96 -2.47 -7.54
N ALA A 92 -8.65 -1.84 -8.67
CA ALA A 92 -7.71 -2.37 -9.65
C ALA A 92 -6.29 -2.46 -9.09
N ALA A 93 -5.81 -1.42 -8.42
CA ALA A 93 -4.50 -1.41 -7.77
C ALA A 93 -4.41 -2.51 -6.69
N THR A 94 -5.46 -2.66 -5.87
CA THR A 94 -5.53 -3.69 -4.82
C THR A 94 -5.46 -5.10 -5.41
N ALA A 95 -6.28 -5.38 -6.43
CA ALA A 95 -6.30 -6.67 -7.10
C ALA A 95 -4.95 -6.99 -7.75
N ALA A 96 -4.34 -6.01 -8.44
CA ALA A 96 -3.05 -6.16 -9.08
C ALA A 96 -1.93 -6.45 -8.06
N ALA A 97 -1.88 -5.71 -6.96
CA ALA A 97 -0.88 -5.91 -5.90
C ALA A 97 -1.00 -7.30 -5.27
N GLN A 98 -2.23 -7.73 -4.96
CA GLN A 98 -2.50 -9.05 -4.39
C GLN A 98 -2.12 -10.18 -5.35
N ALA A 99 -2.55 -10.09 -6.62
CA ALA A 99 -2.24 -11.09 -7.64
C ALA A 99 -0.73 -11.19 -7.93
N GLY A 100 -0.04 -10.04 -8.00
CA GLY A 100 1.40 -10.00 -8.19
C GLY A 100 2.18 -10.63 -7.04
N VAL A 101 1.79 -10.36 -5.79
CA VAL A 101 2.41 -11.01 -4.62
C VAL A 101 2.16 -12.51 -4.62
N ALA A 102 0.93 -12.96 -4.88
CA ALA A 102 0.63 -14.39 -4.95
C ALA A 102 1.52 -15.10 -5.99
N ALA A 103 1.62 -14.53 -7.19
CA ALA A 103 2.44 -15.06 -8.27
C ALA A 103 3.96 -15.07 -7.93
N MET A 104 4.46 -14.05 -7.22
CA MET A 104 5.84 -14.03 -6.72
C MET A 104 6.09 -15.14 -5.69
N LEU A 105 5.17 -15.34 -4.75
CA LEU A 105 5.31 -16.37 -3.72
C LEU A 105 5.33 -17.77 -4.34
N ASP A 106 4.44 -18.05 -5.29
CA ASP A 106 4.43 -19.33 -6.02
C ASP A 106 5.74 -19.54 -6.79
N ALA A 107 6.28 -18.49 -7.41
CA ALA A 107 7.55 -18.57 -8.12
C ALA A 107 8.76 -18.76 -7.19
N LEU A 108 8.78 -18.10 -6.04
CA LEU A 108 9.81 -18.26 -5.02
C LEU A 108 9.75 -19.65 -4.37
N ALA A 109 8.54 -20.17 -4.11
CA ALA A 109 8.32 -21.54 -3.62
C ALA A 109 8.81 -22.59 -4.62
N ALA A 110 8.75 -22.29 -5.93
CA ALA A 110 9.28 -23.12 -7.00
C ALA A 110 10.79 -22.91 -7.25
N CYS A 111 11.52 -22.32 -6.30
CA CYS A 111 12.97 -22.06 -6.36
C CYS A 111 13.43 -21.25 -7.57
N ARG A 112 12.58 -20.34 -8.09
CA ARG A 112 13.04 -19.37 -9.10
C ARG A 112 13.93 -18.31 -8.46
N SER A 113 14.83 -17.74 -9.26
CA SER A 113 15.59 -16.56 -8.84
C SER A 113 14.65 -15.40 -8.52
N GLY A 114 15.09 -14.48 -7.65
CA GLY A 114 14.29 -13.29 -7.31
C GLY A 114 13.83 -12.48 -8.53
N HIS A 115 14.68 -12.35 -9.56
CA HIS A 115 14.30 -11.72 -10.83
C HIS A 115 13.20 -12.48 -11.57
N GLY A 116 13.28 -13.81 -11.64
CA GLY A 116 12.25 -14.63 -12.27
C GLY A 116 10.92 -14.59 -11.51
N ALA A 117 10.98 -14.54 -10.18
CA ALA A 117 9.80 -14.33 -9.35
C ALA A 117 9.19 -12.94 -9.58
N ALA A 118 9.99 -11.87 -9.60
CA ALA A 118 9.51 -10.51 -9.86
C ALA A 118 8.83 -10.38 -11.24
N ALA A 119 9.41 -10.97 -12.29
CA ALA A 119 8.79 -11.01 -13.62
C ALA A 119 7.45 -11.76 -13.61
N THR A 120 7.36 -12.87 -12.87
CA THR A 120 6.12 -13.64 -12.68
C THR A 120 5.06 -12.79 -11.93
N GLY A 121 5.51 -12.05 -10.92
CA GLY A 121 4.68 -11.10 -10.19
C GLY A 121 4.10 -10.00 -11.07
N LEU A 122 4.93 -9.38 -11.91
CA LEU A 122 4.49 -8.36 -12.85
C LEU A 122 3.42 -8.90 -13.82
N ALA A 123 3.62 -10.11 -14.35
CA ALA A 123 2.65 -10.76 -15.22
C ALA A 123 1.33 -11.07 -14.49
N GLY A 124 1.39 -11.55 -13.25
CA GLY A 124 0.22 -11.79 -12.41
C GLY A 124 -0.57 -10.52 -12.09
N ALA A 125 0.12 -9.43 -11.78
CA ALA A 125 -0.50 -8.13 -11.54
C ALA A 125 -1.17 -7.57 -12.81
N ALA A 126 -0.54 -7.70 -13.98
CA ALA A 126 -1.10 -7.21 -15.24
C ALA A 126 -2.37 -7.98 -15.67
N ALA A 127 -2.50 -9.26 -15.29
CA ALA A 127 -3.62 -10.09 -15.67
C ALA A 127 -4.96 -9.66 -15.02
N THR A 128 -4.94 -8.91 -13.91
CA THR A 128 -6.16 -8.46 -13.24
C THR A 128 -6.88 -7.32 -13.96
N GLY A 129 -6.19 -6.58 -14.83
CA GLY A 129 -6.78 -5.51 -15.65
C GLY A 129 -7.47 -5.99 -16.92
N LEU A 130 -7.50 -7.31 -17.17
CA LEU A 130 -8.11 -7.96 -18.34
C LEU A 130 -9.43 -8.68 -18.01
N ALA A 131 -9.88 -8.65 -16.76
CA ALA A 131 -11.10 -9.29 -16.26
C ALA A 131 -12.19 -8.26 -16.00
#